data_AF-A0A523F0X1-F1
#
_entry.id   AF-A0A523F0X1-F1
#
_cell.length_a   1.000
_cell.length_b   1.000
_cell.length_c   1.000
_cell.angle_alpha   90.00
_cell.angle_beta   90.00
_cell.angle_gamma   90.00
#
_symmetry.space_group_name_H-M   'P 1'
#
loop_
_entity.id
_entity.type
_entity.pdbx_description
1 polymer ?
#
loop_
_entity_poly.entity_id
_entity_poly.type
_entity_poly.pdbx_seq_one_letter_code
_entity_poly.pdbx_strand_id
1 'polypeptide(L)'
;MPLLHSFKQTVLDLGRGEAKSKARPLTIADEALDRSAAGLDRRDSERAVLFWLLSDRALFYVVGNDPDDHTYRIPYEAFTDISLDYDENAEFLPWYLRMSISPAGKGVITRLKPGAIPGQPLGVLPPVDLDGSERARFARGEHVPLAGFGAFPKRFRMALKRRTELAGVPLSITGADLADPRKLHPKPPT
;
A
#
# COMPACT_ATOMS: atom_id res chain seq x y z
N MET A 1 -10.40 9.41 22.24
CA MET A 1 -11.16 8.23 21.73
C MET A 1 -10.28 6.96 21.67
N PRO A 2 -9.78 6.41 22.80
CA PRO A 2 -8.83 5.28 22.76
C PRO A 2 -9.44 3.97 22.22
N LEU A 3 -10.71 3.70 22.56
CA LEU A 3 -11.42 2.48 22.15
C LEU A 3 -11.63 2.40 20.64
N LEU A 4 -11.95 3.52 19.98
CA LEU A 4 -12.11 3.59 18.53
C LEU A 4 -10.79 3.33 17.82
N HIS A 5 -9.67 3.83 18.35
CA HIS A 5 -8.35 3.61 17.77
C HIS A 5 -7.93 2.14 17.91
N SER A 6 -8.15 1.52 19.07
CA SER A 6 -7.88 0.09 19.29
C SER A 6 -8.73 -0.81 18.39
N PHE A 7 -10.00 -0.48 18.19
CA PHE A 7 -10.89 -1.20 17.27
C PHE A 7 -10.38 -1.12 15.83
N LYS A 8 -10.10 0.09 15.33
CA LYS A 8 -9.56 0.29 13.98
C LYS A 8 -8.24 -0.44 13.78
N GLN A 9 -7.33 -0.40 14.77
CA GLN A 9 -6.07 -1.15 14.70
C GLN A 9 -6.30 -2.66 14.61
N THR A 10 -7.26 -3.19 15.36
CA THR A 10 -7.65 -4.62 15.29
C THR A 10 -8.17 -4.99 13.90
N VAL A 11 -9.02 -4.16 13.30
CA VAL A 11 -9.52 -4.35 11.93
C VAL A 11 -8.36 -4.37 10.93
N LEU A 12 -7.41 -3.45 11.06
CA LEU A 12 -6.21 -3.39 10.22
C LEU A 12 -5.29 -4.61 10.40
N ASP A 13 -5.25 -5.23 11.58
CA ASP A 13 -4.44 -6.43 11.80
C ASP A 13 -5.13 -7.69 11.25
N LEU A 14 -6.46 -7.83 11.46
CA LEU A 14 -7.25 -8.96 10.98
C LEU A 14 -7.38 -8.99 9.46
N GLY A 15 -7.56 -7.84 8.82
CA GLY A 15 -7.75 -7.75 7.37
C GLY A 15 -6.50 -8.05 6.53
N ARG A 16 -5.31 -8.18 7.14
CA ARG A 16 -4.05 -8.46 6.38
C ARG A 16 -4.09 -9.81 5.68
N GLY A 17 -4.64 -10.83 6.32
CA GLY A 17 -4.73 -12.17 5.73
C GLY A 17 -5.64 -12.17 4.51
N GLU A 18 -6.79 -11.50 4.63
CA GLU A 18 -7.74 -11.32 3.54
C GLU A 18 -7.14 -10.50 2.39
N ALA A 19 -6.46 -9.39 2.69
CA ALA A 19 -5.79 -8.57 1.69
C ALA A 19 -4.73 -9.35 0.90
N LYS A 20 -3.94 -10.21 1.58
CA LYS A 20 -2.98 -11.10 0.91
C LYS A 20 -3.68 -12.11 0.00
N SER A 21 -4.79 -12.68 0.44
CA SER A 21 -5.59 -13.60 -0.39
C SER A 21 -6.15 -12.90 -1.63
N LYS A 22 -6.65 -11.67 -1.48
CA LYS A 22 -7.13 -10.83 -2.59
C LYS A 22 -6.02 -10.43 -3.57
N ALA A 23 -4.81 -10.18 -3.09
CA ALA A 23 -3.66 -9.81 -3.93
C ALA A 23 -3.01 -11.00 -4.64
N ARG A 24 -3.16 -12.23 -4.11
CA ARG A 24 -2.48 -13.42 -4.62
C ARG A 24 -2.69 -13.71 -6.11
N PRO A 25 -3.88 -13.53 -6.71
CA PRO A 25 -4.07 -13.77 -8.14
C PRO A 25 -3.28 -12.80 -9.05
N LEU A 26 -2.79 -11.68 -8.51
CA LEU A 26 -1.97 -10.71 -9.26
C LEU A 26 -0.47 -11.05 -9.23
N THR A 27 0.00 -11.96 -8.37
CA THR A 27 1.43 -12.28 -8.26
C THR A 27 1.96 -12.98 -9.51
N ILE A 28 3.19 -12.68 -9.91
CA ILE A 28 3.84 -13.28 -11.09
C ILE A 28 4.87 -14.32 -10.65
N ALA A 29 4.75 -15.55 -11.16
CA ALA A 29 5.64 -16.67 -10.88
C ALA A 29 5.77 -16.97 -9.37
N ASP A 30 6.96 -16.77 -8.79
CA ASP A 30 7.33 -17.06 -7.40
C ASP A 30 7.27 -15.81 -6.48
N GLU A 31 6.67 -14.73 -6.95
CA GLU A 31 6.54 -13.46 -6.22
C GLU A 31 5.82 -13.63 -4.87
N ALA A 32 6.48 -13.24 -3.78
CA ALA A 32 5.99 -13.42 -2.42
C ALA A 32 5.63 -12.09 -1.73
N LEU A 33 4.48 -12.05 -1.05
CA LEU A 33 4.00 -10.89 -0.28
C LEU A 33 4.56 -10.90 1.16
N ASP A 34 5.70 -10.25 1.37
CA ASP A 34 6.52 -10.42 2.57
C ASP A 34 6.37 -9.32 3.61
N ARG A 35 5.96 -8.11 3.23
CA ARG A 35 5.73 -6.98 4.15
C ARG A 35 4.38 -6.35 3.87
N SER A 36 3.81 -5.76 4.91
CA SER A 36 2.53 -5.06 4.78
C SER A 36 2.47 -3.79 5.63
N ALA A 37 1.73 -2.81 5.16
CA ALA A 37 1.26 -1.67 5.91
C ALA A 37 -0.24 -1.53 5.71
N ALA A 38 -0.92 -0.92 6.67
CA ALA A 38 -2.37 -0.81 6.68
C ALA A 38 -2.80 0.57 7.15
N GLY A 39 -3.87 1.08 6.55
CA GLY A 39 -4.37 2.43 6.75
C GLY A 39 -5.85 2.54 6.44
N LEU A 40 -6.38 3.76 6.55
CA LEU A 40 -7.75 4.08 6.16
C LEU A 40 -7.72 5.23 5.17
N ASP A 41 -8.63 5.21 4.20
CA ASP A 41 -8.74 6.31 3.26
C ASP A 41 -9.43 7.50 3.92
N ARG A 42 -8.69 8.60 4.13
CA ARG A 42 -9.24 9.83 4.69
C ARG A 42 -10.24 10.52 3.75
N ARG A 43 -10.15 10.28 2.44
CA ARG A 43 -11.08 10.85 1.44
C ARG A 43 -12.48 10.27 1.58
N ASP A 44 -12.57 9.01 2.02
CA ASP A 44 -13.84 8.30 2.20
C ASP A 44 -14.26 8.24 3.67
N SER A 45 -13.99 9.30 4.44
CA SER A 45 -14.32 9.38 5.86
C SER A 45 -13.84 8.16 6.68
N GLU A 46 -12.70 7.57 6.29
CA GLU A 46 -12.09 6.40 6.91
C GLU A 46 -12.93 5.11 6.81
N ARG A 47 -13.88 5.05 5.87
CA ARG A 47 -14.74 3.88 5.62
C ARG A 47 -14.02 2.78 4.85
N ALA A 48 -13.12 3.16 3.95
CA ALA A 48 -12.31 2.22 3.19
C ALA A 48 -11.03 1.83 3.94
N VAL A 49 -10.79 0.52 4.04
CA VAL A 49 -9.56 -0.05 4.60
C VAL A 49 -8.53 -0.26 3.51
N LEU A 50 -7.31 0.19 3.74
CA LEU A 50 -6.23 0.17 2.78
C LEU A 50 -5.10 -0.75 3.23
N PHE A 51 -4.64 -1.64 2.35
CA PHE A 51 -3.47 -2.47 2.57
C PHE A 51 -2.44 -2.25 1.47
N TRP A 52 -1.20 -2.06 1.90
CA TRP A 52 -0.03 -2.02 1.05
C TRP A 52 0.76 -3.29 1.31
N LEU A 53 0.85 -4.15 0.30
CA LEU A 53 1.59 -5.39 0.39
C LEU A 53 2.79 -5.29 -0.55
N LEU A 54 3.93 -5.70 -0.04
CA LEU A 54 5.22 -5.48 -0.64
C LEU A 54 5.73 -6.83 -1.16
N SER A 55 6.17 -6.89 -2.42
CA SER A 55 6.94 -8.00 -3.00
C SER A 55 8.29 -7.52 -3.52
N ASP A 56 9.17 -8.42 -3.93
CA ASP A 56 10.44 -8.06 -4.57
C ASP A 56 10.29 -7.26 -5.88
N ARG A 57 9.16 -7.38 -6.59
CA ARG A 57 8.95 -6.79 -7.92
C ARG A 57 7.90 -5.68 -7.99
N ALA A 58 6.97 -5.64 -7.04
CA ALA A 58 5.85 -4.72 -7.08
C ALA A 58 5.34 -4.33 -5.69
N LEU A 59 4.63 -3.21 -5.67
CA LEU A 59 3.73 -2.87 -4.61
C LEU A 59 2.32 -3.32 -4.99
N PHE A 60 1.66 -4.04 -4.09
CA PHE A 60 0.26 -4.39 -4.20
C PHE A 60 -0.55 -3.44 -3.33
N TYR A 61 -1.60 -2.90 -3.91
CA TYR A 61 -2.53 -2.01 -3.23
C TYR A 61 -3.92 -2.63 -3.19
N VAL A 62 -4.42 -2.89 -1.99
CA VAL A 62 -5.73 -3.50 -1.76
C VAL A 62 -6.60 -2.53 -0.99
N VAL A 63 -7.78 -2.25 -1.53
CA VAL A 63 -8.85 -1.45 -0.93
C VAL A 63 -9.97 -2.39 -0.58
N GLY A 64 -10.30 -2.46 0.70
CA GLY A 64 -11.57 -3.00 1.16
C GLY A 64 -12.57 -1.85 1.30
N ASN A 65 -13.53 -1.76 0.40
CA ASN A 65 -14.62 -0.79 0.46
C ASN A 65 -15.87 -1.42 -0.15
N ASP A 66 -16.72 -2.07 0.65
CA ASP A 66 -17.93 -2.74 0.16
C ASP A 66 -18.90 -1.71 -0.47
N PRO A 67 -19.33 -1.86 -1.75
CA PRO A 67 -19.16 -3.02 -2.65
C PRO A 67 -17.97 -2.96 -3.63
N ASP A 68 -17.26 -1.84 -3.68
CA ASP A 68 -16.18 -1.52 -4.62
C ASP A 68 -14.78 -1.87 -4.10
N ASP A 69 -14.57 -3.17 -3.81
CA ASP A 69 -13.23 -3.66 -3.50
C ASP A 69 -12.29 -3.51 -4.71
N HIS A 70 -11.07 -3.05 -4.45
CA HIS A 70 -10.06 -2.86 -5.48
C HIS A 70 -8.74 -3.52 -5.11
N THR A 71 -8.11 -4.18 -6.06
CA THR A 71 -6.79 -4.80 -5.86
C THR A 71 -5.94 -4.52 -7.10
N TYR A 72 -4.77 -3.93 -6.86
CA TYR A 72 -3.81 -3.55 -7.89
C TYR A 72 -2.43 -4.11 -7.59
N ARG A 73 -1.68 -4.43 -8.64
CA ARG A 73 -0.24 -4.68 -8.60
C ARG A 73 0.42 -3.59 -9.41
N ILE A 74 1.25 -2.80 -8.75
CA ILE A 74 1.95 -1.64 -9.29
C ILE A 74 3.44 -1.97 -9.27
N PRO A 75 4.05 -2.32 -10.43
CA PRO A 75 5.50 -2.51 -10.52
C PRO A 75 6.25 -1.27 -10.05
N TYR A 76 7.42 -1.46 -9.43
CA TYR A 76 8.15 -0.32 -8.88
C TYR A 76 8.51 0.71 -9.95
N GLU A 77 8.88 0.27 -11.15
CA GLU A 77 9.20 1.13 -12.28
C GLU A 77 8.02 1.95 -12.83
N ALA A 78 6.79 1.71 -12.34
CA ALA A 78 5.62 2.51 -12.69
C ALA A 78 5.52 3.82 -11.90
N PHE A 79 6.19 3.90 -10.76
CA PHE A 79 6.24 5.11 -9.94
C PHE A 79 7.23 6.12 -10.49
N THR A 80 6.88 7.41 -10.44
CA THR A 80 7.82 8.51 -10.67
C THR A 80 8.47 8.97 -9.37
N ASP A 81 7.72 8.94 -8.27
CA ASP A 81 8.17 9.24 -6.92
C ASP A 81 7.20 8.64 -5.90
N ILE A 82 7.71 8.40 -4.70
CA ILE A 82 6.95 7.94 -3.53
C ILE A 82 7.41 8.75 -2.31
N SER A 83 6.49 9.15 -1.44
CA SER A 83 6.80 9.76 -0.15
C SER A 83 6.05 9.11 0.99
N LEU A 84 6.73 8.91 2.12
CA LEU A 84 6.15 8.50 3.40
C LEU A 84 6.42 9.59 4.42
N ASP A 85 5.38 10.29 4.85
CA ASP A 85 5.49 11.46 5.71
C ASP A 85 4.81 11.18 7.06
N TYR A 86 5.58 11.18 8.15
CA TYR A 86 5.04 11.04 9.50
C TYR A 86 4.71 12.42 10.09
N ASP A 87 3.47 12.57 10.56
CA ASP A 87 2.97 13.74 11.27
C ASP A 87 2.84 13.41 12.77
N GLU A 88 3.70 14.03 13.57
CA GLU A 88 3.71 13.85 15.03
C GLU A 88 2.49 14.46 15.73
N ASN A 89 1.80 15.39 15.08
CA ASN A 89 0.62 16.07 15.63
C ASN A 89 -0.68 15.35 15.26
N ALA A 90 -0.62 14.35 14.39
CA ALA A 90 -1.79 13.59 13.99
C ALA A 90 -2.28 12.72 15.15
N GLU A 91 -3.50 13.00 15.63
CA GLU A 91 -4.14 12.21 16.69
C GLU A 91 -4.52 10.79 16.23
N PHE A 92 -4.66 10.58 14.92
CA PHE A 92 -5.05 9.32 14.30
C PHE A 92 -4.42 9.16 12.90
N LEU A 93 -3.92 7.96 12.58
CA LEU A 93 -3.21 7.61 11.32
C LEU A 93 -2.06 8.58 10.97
N PRO A 94 -0.97 8.57 11.75
CA PRO A 94 0.06 9.61 11.67
C PRO A 94 0.95 9.51 10.44
N TRP A 95 0.84 8.45 9.64
CA TRP A 95 1.61 8.31 8.42
C TRP A 95 0.79 8.71 7.20
N TYR A 96 1.35 9.55 6.35
CA TYR A 96 0.81 9.88 5.05
C TYR A 96 1.69 9.28 3.97
N LEU A 97 1.04 8.87 2.90
CA LEU A 97 1.72 8.31 1.76
C LEU A 97 1.27 9.02 0.51
N ARG A 98 2.27 9.48 -0.25
CA ARG A 98 2.08 10.01 -1.58
C ARG A 98 2.80 9.14 -2.58
N MET A 99 2.14 8.94 -3.71
CA MET A 99 2.76 8.31 -4.86
C MET A 99 2.38 9.10 -6.09
N SER A 100 3.29 9.12 -7.03
CA SER A 100 3.09 9.71 -8.33
C SER A 100 3.36 8.65 -9.38
N ILE A 101 2.46 8.57 -10.36
CA ILE A 101 2.54 7.63 -11.49
C ILE A 101 2.34 8.46 -12.76
N SER A 102 3.20 8.26 -13.76
CA SER A 102 3.02 8.93 -15.05
C SER A 102 1.90 8.25 -15.86
N PRO A 103 1.00 9.02 -16.51
CA PRO A 103 -0.01 8.47 -17.41
C PRO A 103 0.58 7.65 -18.57
N ALA A 104 1.80 7.97 -19.01
CA ALA A 104 2.55 7.27 -20.06
C ALA A 104 3.85 6.66 -19.52
N GLY A 105 3.89 6.35 -18.22
CA GLY A 105 5.07 5.78 -17.55
C GLY A 105 5.33 4.32 -17.91
N LYS A 106 6.50 3.82 -17.49
CA LYS A 106 6.87 2.40 -17.61
C LYS A 106 6.05 1.54 -16.64
N GLY A 107 6.24 0.22 -16.73
CA GLY A 107 5.62 -0.77 -15.85
C GLY A 107 4.13 -0.98 -16.13
N VAL A 108 3.72 -2.23 -16.31
CA VAL A 108 2.31 -2.58 -16.54
C VAL A 108 1.63 -2.76 -15.18
N ILE A 109 0.71 -1.85 -14.86
CA ILE A 109 -0.12 -1.97 -13.65
C ILE A 109 -1.25 -2.93 -13.96
N THR A 110 -1.45 -3.93 -13.11
CA THR A 110 -2.54 -4.91 -13.27
C THR A 110 -3.56 -4.79 -12.14
N ARG A 111 -4.82 -5.08 -12.44
CA ARG A 111 -5.93 -5.15 -11.47
C ARG A 111 -6.73 -6.42 -11.65
N LEU A 112 -7.53 -6.75 -10.66
CA LEU A 112 -8.56 -7.77 -10.79
C LEU A 112 -9.81 -7.15 -11.44
N LYS A 113 -10.40 -7.84 -12.44
CA LYS A 113 -11.73 -7.51 -12.98
C LYS A 113 -12.65 -8.72 -12.94
N PRO A 114 -13.96 -8.54 -12.70
CA PRO A 114 -14.96 -9.58 -12.96
C PRO A 114 -14.83 -10.11 -14.39
N GLY A 115 -14.68 -11.42 -14.53
CA GLY A 115 -14.50 -12.10 -15.81
C GLY A 115 -14.15 -13.57 -15.64
N ALA A 116 -14.20 -14.33 -16.73
CA ALA A 116 -13.77 -15.73 -16.78
C ALA A 116 -12.58 -15.87 -17.73
N ILE A 117 -11.47 -16.44 -17.24
CA ILE A 117 -10.39 -16.92 -18.12
C ILE A 117 -10.62 -18.41 -18.38
N PRO A 118 -10.64 -18.87 -19.65
CA PRO A 118 -10.64 -20.28 -19.96
C PRO A 118 -9.51 -21.03 -19.23
N GLY A 119 -9.86 -22.04 -18.43
CA GLY A 119 -8.90 -22.84 -17.67
C GLY A 119 -8.60 -22.35 -16.24
N GLN A 120 -9.20 -21.24 -15.77
CA GLN A 120 -9.15 -20.86 -14.36
C GLN A 120 -10.37 -21.36 -13.55
N PRO A 121 -10.21 -21.65 -12.25
CA PRO A 121 -11.32 -21.99 -11.37
C PRO A 121 -12.38 -20.88 -11.33
N LEU A 122 -13.66 -21.27 -11.28
CA LEU A 122 -14.76 -20.34 -11.08
C LEU A 122 -14.56 -19.53 -9.79
N GLY A 123 -14.74 -18.21 -9.87
CA GLY A 123 -14.58 -17.28 -8.74
C GLY A 123 -13.20 -16.63 -8.59
N VAL A 124 -12.20 -17.03 -9.39
CA VAL A 124 -10.92 -16.31 -9.46
C VAL A 124 -11.04 -15.18 -10.46
N LEU A 125 -10.86 -13.95 -9.99
CA LEU A 125 -10.87 -12.79 -10.87
C LEU A 125 -9.58 -12.76 -11.71
N PRO A 126 -9.66 -12.58 -13.05
CA PRO A 126 -8.48 -12.40 -13.89
C PRO A 126 -7.63 -11.18 -13.51
N PRO A 127 -6.28 -11.29 -13.52
CA PRO A 127 -5.42 -10.13 -13.67
C PRO A 127 -5.62 -9.54 -15.08
N VAL A 128 -5.88 -8.25 -15.16
CA VAL A 128 -5.93 -7.49 -16.42
C VAL A 128 -5.11 -6.23 -16.29
N ASP A 129 -4.49 -5.81 -17.40
CA ASP A 129 -3.76 -4.56 -17.48
C ASP A 129 -4.73 -3.37 -17.27
N LEU A 130 -4.26 -2.34 -16.57
CA LEU A 130 -4.96 -1.06 -16.57
C LEU A 130 -4.88 -0.44 -17.95
N ASP A 131 -6.04 -0.03 -18.47
CA ASP A 131 -6.08 0.77 -19.68
C ASP A 131 -5.54 2.19 -19.42
N GLY A 132 -5.32 2.95 -20.50
CA GLY A 132 -4.77 4.30 -20.41
C GLY A 132 -5.65 5.27 -19.61
N SER A 133 -6.97 5.07 -19.60
CA SER A 133 -7.89 5.91 -18.83
C SER A 133 -7.76 5.65 -17.33
N GLU A 134 -7.71 4.38 -16.92
CA GLU A 134 -7.51 3.97 -15.53
C GLU A 134 -6.13 4.39 -15.03
N ARG A 135 -5.09 4.24 -15.85
CA ARG A 135 -3.75 4.74 -15.51
C ARG A 135 -3.73 6.25 -15.33
N ALA A 136 -4.43 7.01 -16.18
CA ALA A 136 -4.54 8.45 -16.01
C ALA A 136 -5.29 8.84 -14.72
N ARG A 137 -6.29 8.07 -14.30
CA ARG A 137 -6.97 8.23 -13.00
C ARG A 137 -6.03 7.95 -11.83
N PHE A 138 -5.18 6.92 -11.93
CA PHE A 138 -4.10 6.67 -10.96
C PHE A 138 -3.14 7.86 -10.86
N ALA A 139 -2.69 8.37 -12.01
CA ALA A 139 -1.77 9.49 -12.09
C ALA A 139 -2.34 10.77 -11.45
N ARG A 140 -3.65 11.01 -11.61
CA ARG A 140 -4.36 12.13 -10.95
C ARG A 140 -4.70 11.87 -9.49
N GLY A 141 -4.49 10.65 -9.03
CA GLY A 141 -4.80 10.32 -7.66
C GLY A 141 -6.25 10.02 -7.34
N GLU A 142 -7.06 9.68 -8.33
CA GLU A 142 -8.45 9.33 -8.06
C GLU A 142 -8.52 7.99 -7.33
N HIS A 143 -7.66 7.05 -7.71
CA HIS A 143 -7.58 5.75 -7.05
C HIS A 143 -6.79 5.86 -5.74
N VAL A 144 -5.53 6.35 -5.75
CA VAL A 144 -4.79 6.63 -4.49
C VAL A 144 -3.52 7.43 -4.72
N PRO A 145 -3.39 8.58 -4.06
CA PRO A 145 -2.07 9.11 -3.77
C PRO A 145 -2.00 9.86 -2.44
N LEU A 146 -3.05 9.82 -1.59
CA LEU A 146 -3.09 10.54 -0.32
C LEU A 146 -3.91 9.72 0.69
N ALA A 147 -3.27 8.74 1.31
CA ALA A 147 -3.88 7.87 2.30
C ALA A 147 -3.18 7.99 3.66
N GLY A 148 -3.98 7.95 4.73
CA GLY A 148 -3.51 7.93 6.10
C GLY A 148 -3.30 6.49 6.57
N PHE A 149 -2.15 6.20 7.17
CA PHE A 149 -1.76 4.88 7.65
C PHE A 149 -1.54 4.91 9.15
N GLY A 150 -1.99 3.84 9.82
CA GLY A 150 -1.80 3.68 11.26
C GLY A 150 -0.33 3.43 11.57
N ALA A 151 0.31 2.62 10.73
CA ALA A 151 1.73 2.34 10.85
C ALA A 151 2.33 1.92 9.51
N PHE A 152 3.52 2.44 9.23
CA PHE A 152 4.49 1.78 8.36
C PHE A 152 5.59 1.19 9.21
N PRO A 153 5.63 -0.13 9.48
CA PRO A 153 6.69 -0.72 10.29
C PRO A 153 8.08 -0.40 9.73
N LYS A 154 9.11 -0.23 10.58
CA LYS A 154 10.49 0.02 10.13
C LYS A 154 10.96 -0.96 9.04
N ARG A 155 10.61 -2.25 9.20
CA ARG A 155 10.92 -3.30 8.21
C ARG A 155 10.22 -3.08 6.86
N PHE A 156 9.01 -2.52 6.86
CA PHE A 156 8.31 -2.12 5.64
C PHE A 156 9.03 -0.95 4.99
N ARG A 157 9.32 0.12 5.73
CA ARG A 157 10.01 1.33 5.22
C ARG A 157 11.37 1.00 4.60
N MET A 158 12.16 0.15 5.27
CA MET A 158 13.45 -0.32 4.74
C MET A 158 13.31 -1.18 3.47
N ALA A 159 12.31 -2.06 3.42
CA ALA A 159 12.06 -2.89 2.25
C ALA A 159 11.60 -2.05 1.05
N LEU A 160 10.68 -1.10 1.27
CA LEU A 160 10.25 -0.16 0.25
C LEU A 160 11.44 0.63 -0.29
N LYS A 161 12.26 1.22 0.59
CA LYS A 161 13.46 1.98 0.22
C LYS A 161 14.39 1.18 -0.70
N ARG A 162 14.73 -0.05 -0.30
CA ARG A 162 15.61 -0.90 -1.10
C ARG A 162 15.03 -1.19 -2.48
N ARG A 163 13.72 -1.40 -2.58
CA ARG A 163 13.06 -1.81 -3.83
C ARG A 163 12.87 -0.63 -4.79
N THR A 164 12.53 0.54 -4.28
CA THR A 164 12.46 1.76 -5.08
C THR A 164 13.86 2.15 -5.57
N GLU A 165 14.90 2.02 -4.73
CA GLU A 165 16.30 2.24 -5.14
C GLU A 165 16.71 1.32 -6.30
N LEU A 166 16.41 0.02 -6.20
CA LEU A 166 16.71 -0.94 -7.28
C LEU A 166 15.95 -0.64 -8.57
N ALA A 167 14.75 -0.07 -8.48
CA ALA A 167 13.96 0.34 -9.63
C ALA A 167 14.32 1.74 -10.18
N GLY A 168 15.28 2.45 -9.56
CA GLY A 168 15.64 3.81 -9.93
C GLY A 168 14.55 4.85 -9.61
N VAL A 169 13.67 4.55 -8.65
CA VAL A 169 12.56 5.42 -8.23
C VAL A 169 12.92 6.18 -6.95
N PRO A 170 12.80 7.51 -6.94
CA PRO A 170 12.95 8.32 -5.73
C PRO A 170 11.94 7.94 -4.63
N LEU A 171 12.43 7.73 -3.42
CA LEU A 171 11.61 7.59 -2.21
C LEU A 171 12.05 8.62 -1.17
N SER A 172 11.09 9.43 -0.70
CA SER A 172 11.27 10.30 0.47
C SER A 172 10.63 9.68 1.71
N ILE A 173 11.30 9.73 2.86
CA ILE A 173 10.73 9.30 4.14
C ILE A 173 11.00 10.40 5.19
N THR A 174 9.96 11.07 5.65
CA THR A 174 10.03 12.20 6.59
C THR A 174 9.48 11.79 7.96
N GLY A 175 10.09 12.27 9.05
CA GLY A 175 9.60 12.05 10.42
C GLY A 175 9.76 10.62 10.96
N ALA A 176 10.50 9.74 10.27
CA ALA A 176 10.66 8.34 10.67
C ALA A 176 11.37 8.13 12.03
N ASP A 177 12.24 9.06 12.44
CA ASP A 177 12.91 8.99 13.74
C ASP A 177 11.93 9.27 14.90
N LEU A 178 10.96 10.16 14.71
CA LEU A 178 9.90 10.45 15.69
C LEU A 178 8.94 9.26 15.84
N ALA A 179 8.71 8.53 14.75
CA ALA A 179 7.88 7.32 14.76
C ALA A 179 8.54 6.10 15.45
N ASP A 180 9.87 6.09 15.66
CA ASP A 180 10.62 5.00 16.28
C ASP A 180 11.27 5.45 17.62
N PRO A 181 10.49 5.65 18.71
CA PRO A 181 10.97 6.29 19.95
C PRO A 181 12.03 5.51 20.75
N ARG A 182 12.48 4.33 20.29
CA ARG A 182 13.53 3.53 20.98
C ARG A 182 14.92 4.17 20.99
N LYS A 183 15.10 5.35 20.41
CA LYS A 183 16.35 6.14 20.46
C LYS A 183 16.41 7.15 21.62
N LEU A 184 15.34 7.35 22.41
CA LEU A 184 15.27 8.41 23.42
C LEU A 184 15.74 8.03 24.83
N HIS A 185 16.13 6.77 25.08
CA HIS A 185 16.74 6.38 26.35
C HIS A 185 18.07 5.64 26.10
N PRO A 186 19.22 6.32 26.10
CA PRO A 186 20.48 5.63 26.36
C PRO A 186 20.37 4.98 27.74
N LYS A 187 20.60 3.66 27.82
CA LYS A 187 20.72 2.98 29.11
C LYS A 187 21.81 3.69 29.91
N PRO A 188 21.60 4.02 31.20
CA PRO A 188 22.67 4.55 32.02
C PRO A 188 23.80 3.51 32.10
N PRO A 189 25.08 3.96 32.09
CA PRO A 189 26.20 3.07 32.27
C PRO A 189 26.09 2.38 33.63
N THR A 190 26.38 1.07 33.63
CA THR A 190 26.45 0.19 34.81
C THR A 190 27.50 0.64 35.81
#